data_AF-A0A2H5YUY9-F1
#
_entry.id   AF-A0A2H5YUY9-F1
#
_cell.length_a   1.000
_cell.length_b   1.000
_cell.length_c   1.000
_cell.angle_alpha   90.00
_cell.angle_beta   90.00
_cell.angle_gamma   90.00
#
_symmetry.space_group_name_H-M   'P 1'
#
loop_
_entity.id
_entity.type
_entity.pdbx_description
1 polymer ?
#
loop_
_entity_poly.entity_id
_entity_poly.type
_entity_poly.pdbx_seq_one_letter_code
_entity_poly.pdbx_strand_id
1 'polypeptide(L)' 'MDLTAHLYQHTDGDLYWWIKKGKAGTPMPGFENRLSDEEVWHLVNYLRTLDQRSAP' A
#
# COMPACT_ATOMS: atom_id res chain seq x y z
N MET A 1 -15.62 -0.02 -1.32
CA MET A 1 -14.75 0.94 -0.62
C MET A 1 -13.70 1.42 -1.61
N ASP A 2 -13.31 2.69 -1.52
CA ASP A 2 -12.29 3.31 -2.36
C ASP A 2 -10.89 3.05 -1.76
N LEU A 3 -9.93 2.71 -2.62
CA LEU A 3 -8.53 2.50 -2.23
C LEU A 3 -7.86 3.80 -1.78
N THR A 4 -8.25 4.95 -2.35
CA THR A 4 -7.68 6.25 -2.00
C THR A 4 -7.94 6.63 -0.54
N ALA A 5 -9.05 6.17 0.06
CA ALA A 5 -9.35 6.41 1.47
C ALA A 5 -8.31 5.76 2.40
N HIS A 6 -7.78 4.60 2.03
CA HIS A 6 -6.81 3.85 2.82
C HIS A 6 -5.45 4.53 2.86
N LEU A 7 -5.11 5.35 1.86
CA LEU A 7 -3.87 6.10 1.83
C LEU A 7 -3.83 7.11 3.00
N TYR A 8 -4.94 7.76 3.34
CA TYR A 8 -5.00 8.69 4.47
C TYR A 8 -5.14 8.02 5.83
N GLN A 9 -5.81 6.87 5.87
CA GLN A 9 -6.18 6.22 7.14
C GLN A 9 -5.06 5.34 7.71
N HIS A 10 -4.04 5.04 6.91
CA HIS A 10 -2.99 4.10 7.26
C HIS A 10 -1.60 4.67 6.99
N THR A 11 -0.65 4.24 7.81
CA THR A 11 0.74 4.64 7.68
C THR A 11 1.40 3.97 6.47
N ASP A 12 2.54 4.50 6.03
CA ASP A 12 3.33 3.86 4.98
C ASP A 12 3.75 2.44 5.35
N GLY A 13 4.05 2.20 6.63
CA GLY A 13 4.37 0.88 7.15
C GLY A 13 3.21 -0.10 7.03
N ASP A 14 1.97 0.34 7.29
CA ASP A 14 0.77 -0.49 7.12
C ASP A 14 0.56 -0.86 5.65
N LEU A 15 0.71 0.11 4.74
CA LEU A 15 0.58 -0.11 3.30
C LEU A 15 1.67 -1.08 2.81
N TYR A 16 2.93 -0.86 3.20
CA TYR A 16 4.03 -1.76 2.91
C TYR A 16 3.72 -3.18 3.39
N TRP A 17 3.28 -3.32 4.64
CA TRP A 17 3.02 -4.62 5.26
C TRP A 17 1.90 -5.36 4.52
N TRP A 18 0.80 -4.69 4.21
CA TRP A 18 -0.31 -5.31 3.49
C TRP A 18 0.03 -5.66 2.04
N ILE A 19 0.77 -4.82 1.33
CA ILE A 19 1.23 -5.16 -0.04
C ILE A 19 2.15 -6.39 0.03
N LYS A 20 3.09 -6.42 0.97
CA LYS A 20 4.06 -7.51 1.06
C LYS A 20 3.45 -8.82 1.55
N LYS A 21 2.70 -8.78 2.65
CA LYS A 21 2.21 -9.96 3.38
C LYS A 21 0.73 -10.27 3.16
N GLY A 22 0.00 -9.37 2.51
CA GLY A 22 -1.46 -9.45 2.43
C GLY A 22 -2.10 -8.93 3.72
N LYS A 23 -3.43 -9.00 3.77
CA LYS A 23 -4.21 -8.59 4.95
C LYS A 23 -4.96 -9.78 5.52
N ALA A 24 -4.52 -10.22 6.70
CA ALA A 24 -5.11 -11.35 7.40
C ALA A 24 -6.63 -11.17 7.59
N GLY A 25 -7.37 -12.27 7.41
CA GLY A 25 -8.84 -12.24 7.48
C GLY A 25 -9.52 -11.62 6.24
N THR A 26 -8.77 -11.36 5.17
CA THR A 26 -9.33 -10.90 3.88
C THR A 26 -8.80 -11.73 2.71
N PRO A 27 -9.44 -11.68 1.53
CA PRO A 27 -8.91 -12.31 0.32
C PRO A 27 -7.65 -11.67 -0.26
N MET A 28 -7.10 -10.59 0.32
CA MET A 28 -5.94 -9.88 -0.21
C MET A 28 -4.66 -10.70 -0.01
N PRO A 29 -4.05 -11.24 -1.08
CA PRO A 29 -2.81 -12.00 -0.97
C PRO A 29 -1.61 -11.06 -0.74
N GLY A 30 -0.53 -11.63 -0.19
CA GLY A 30 0.77 -10.96 -0.16
C GLY A 30 1.53 -11.11 -1.46
N PHE A 31 2.36 -10.12 -1.78
CA PHE A 31 3.22 -10.09 -2.97
C PHE A 31 4.70 -10.40 -2.66
N GLU A 32 5.03 -10.86 -1.44
CA GLU A 32 6.41 -11.16 -1.03
C GLU A 32 7.18 -12.15 -1.93
N ASN A 33 6.47 -13.04 -2.64
CA ASN A 33 7.07 -14.00 -3.58
C ASN A 33 7.26 -13.43 -5.00
N ARG A 34 6.87 -12.18 -5.23
CA ARG A 34 6.88 -11.53 -6.55
C ARG A 34 7.61 -10.19 -6.55
N LEU A 35 7.66 -9.51 -5.42
CA LEU A 35 8.25 -8.18 -5.27
C LEU A 35 9.31 -8.21 -4.17
N SER A 36 10.44 -7.59 -4.46
CA SER A 36 11.45 -7.23 -3.46
C SER A 36 10.95 -6.12 -2.55
N ASP A 37 11.62 -5.94 -1.41
CA ASP A 37 11.30 -4.89 -0.44
C ASP A 37 11.36 -3.50 -1.05
N GLU A 38 12.34 -3.26 -1.93
CA GLU A 38 12.53 -1.99 -2.63
C GLU A 38 11.38 -1.72 -3.59
N GLU A 39 10.93 -2.73 -4.36
CA GLU A 39 9.77 -2.60 -5.25
C GLU A 39 8.48 -2.32 -4.48
N VAL A 40 8.28 -2.93 -3.30
CA VAL A 40 7.13 -2.62 -2.44
C VAL A 40 7.19 -1.16 -1.96
N TRP A 41 8.37 -0.66 -1.58
CA TRP A 41 8.55 0.75 -1.22
C TRP A 41 8.30 1.71 -2.39
N HIS A 42 8.73 1.35 -3.60
CA HIS A 42 8.40 2.11 -4.80
C HIS A 42 6.89 2.16 -5.06
N LEU A 43 6.16 1.06 -4.81
CA LEU A 43 4.70 1.06 -4.90
C LEU A 43 4.06 1.97 -3.85
N VAL A 44 4.52 1.93 -2.59
CA VAL A 44 4.01 2.84 -1.55
C VAL A 44 4.22 4.30 -1.95
N ASN A 45 5.42 4.64 -2.42
CA ASN A 45 5.72 5.99 -2.90
C ASN A 45 4.83 6.38 -4.09
N TYR A 46 4.63 5.49 -5.06
CA TYR A 46 3.74 5.72 -6.19
C TYR A 46 2.29 5.96 -5.72
N LEU A 47 1.78 5.13 -4.80
CA LEU A 47 0.43 5.32 -4.24
C LEU A 47 0.30 6.69 -3.55
N ARG A 48 1.34 7.16 -2.86
CA ARG A 48 1.37 8.52 -2.28
C ARG A 48 1.29 9.63 -3.31
N THR A 49 1.80 9.42 -4.53
CA THR A 49 1.62 10.42 -5.61
C THR A 49 0.19 10.50 -6.13
N LEU A 50 -0.61 9.44 -5.96
CA LEU A 50 -2.01 9.39 -6.39
C LEU A 50 -2.97 10.01 -5.37
N ASP A 51 -2.43 10.43 -4.24
CA ASP A 51 -3.16 10.92 -3.09
C ASP A 51 -3.69 12.34 -3.34
N GLN A 52 -4.89 12.47 -3.92
CA GLN A 52 -5.39 13.73 -4.47
C GLN A 52 -5.69 14.85 -3.46
N ARG A 53 -5.77 14.57 -2.16
CA ARG A 53 -5.85 15.58 -1.07
C ARG A 53 -4.47 16.05 -0.60
N SER A 54 -3.38 15.50 -1.14
CA SER A 54 -2.02 16.01 -0.94
C SER A 54 -1.65 17.10 -1.96
N ALA A 55 -2.53 17.41 -2.92
CA ALA A 55 -2.43 18.62 -3.72
C ALA A 55 -2.85 19.84 -2.88
N PRO A 56 -2.09 20.95 -2.92
CA PRO A 56 -2.45 22.18 -2.21
C PRO A 56 -3.76 22.81 -2.71
#